data_AF-A0A3P7PQA0-F1
#
_entry.id   AF-A0A3P7PQA0-F1
#
_cell.length_a   1.000
_cell.length_b   1.000
_cell.length_c   1.000
_cell.angle_alpha   90.00
_cell.angle_beta   90.00
_cell.angle_gamma   90.00
#
_symmetry.space_group_name_H-M   'P 1'
#
loop_
_entity.id
_entity.type
_entity.pdbx_description
1 polymer ?
#
loop_
_entity_poly.entity_id
_entity_poly.type
_entity_poly.pdbx_seq_one_letter_code
_entity_poly.pdbx_strand_id
1 'polypeptide(L)'
;MIFLNLVDIDQSLVTQTLNSLVQKDTRLDADTTINYQNMASHKDFTHDNAAKPLFTSVVQSAISGSTYKALENLIAFYNQPDVDKSETMTPAWETSISAFLDVIIQTTVMQSEFKGSSMTIDKVSRKPKIMTPNHGLSSPNVTLFKNQLQTLWFTLYARDTVAGSSGFEALFVGETKANNVIRFGNWLQFYNQEKAGNINYHGFFQKENVCDLFIPRILR
;
A
#
# COMPACT_ATOMS: atom_id res chain seq x y z
N MET A 1 4.83 -1.47 -24.39
CA MET A 1 5.02 -0.08 -23.90
C MET A 1 3.65 0.58 -23.90
N ILE A 2 2.92 0.50 -22.79
CA ILE A 2 1.63 1.18 -22.64
C ILE A 2 1.97 2.61 -22.29
N PHE A 3 1.79 3.52 -23.25
CA PHE A 3 1.80 4.95 -22.99
C PHE A 3 0.56 5.25 -22.14
N LEU A 4 0.74 5.31 -20.82
CA LEU A 4 -0.16 6.08 -19.98
C LEU A 4 -0.01 7.52 -20.47
N ASN A 5 -1.05 8.04 -21.13
CA ASN A 5 -1.17 9.46 -21.35
C ASN A 5 -0.97 10.12 -19.98
N LEU A 6 0.14 10.84 -19.80
CA LEU A 6 0.37 11.68 -18.65
C LEU A 6 -0.66 12.80 -18.74
N VAL A 7 -1.86 12.54 -18.22
CA VAL A 7 -2.77 13.60 -17.80
C VAL A 7 -1.95 14.45 -16.83
N ASP A 8 -1.90 15.76 -17.03
CA ASP A 8 -1.35 16.65 -16.00
C ASP A 8 -2.16 16.42 -14.72
N ILE A 9 -1.59 15.65 -13.80
CA ILE A 9 -2.24 15.32 -12.53
C ILE A 9 -2.14 16.57 -11.67
N ASP A 10 -3.30 17.22 -11.46
CA ASP A 10 -3.41 18.33 -10.52
C ASP A 10 -3.09 17.83 -9.09
N GLN A 11 -1.90 18.17 -8.62
CA GLN A 11 -1.41 17.78 -7.29
C GLN A 11 -2.30 18.30 -6.15
N SER A 12 -2.96 19.44 -6.36
CA SER A 12 -3.89 20.00 -5.38
C SER A 12 -5.15 19.14 -5.27
N LEU A 13 -5.62 18.61 -6.41
CA LEU A 13 -6.77 17.71 -6.48
C LEU A 13 -6.46 16.35 -5.86
N VAL A 14 -5.26 15.80 -6.10
CA VAL A 14 -4.80 14.59 -5.42
C VAL A 14 -4.79 14.80 -3.91
N THR A 15 -4.20 15.90 -3.44
CA THR A 15 -4.14 16.22 -2.01
C THR A 15 -5.53 16.35 -1.38
N GLN A 16 -6.46 17.04 -2.05
CA GLN A 16 -7.84 17.18 -1.58
C GLN A 16 -8.57 15.83 -1.53
N THR A 17 -8.38 15.00 -2.56
CA THR A 17 -8.99 13.67 -2.64
C THR A 17 -8.48 12.77 -1.51
N LEU A 18 -7.16 12.71 -1.30
CA LEU A 18 -6.56 11.94 -0.21
C LEU A 18 -7.05 12.41 1.17
N ASN A 19 -7.11 13.73 1.40
CA ASN A 19 -7.64 14.26 2.66
C ASN A 19 -9.11 13.88 2.88
N SER A 20 -9.92 13.84 1.81
CA SER A 20 -11.32 13.37 1.87
C SER A 20 -11.42 11.87 2.19
N LEU A 21 -10.55 11.05 1.59
CA LEU A 21 -10.50 9.61 1.86
C LEU A 21 -10.11 9.29 3.29
N VAL A 22 -9.13 10.01 3.85
CA VAL A 22 -8.69 9.81 5.24
C VAL A 22 -9.83 10.02 6.24
N GLN A 23 -10.76 10.94 5.97
CA GLN A 23 -11.93 11.17 6.83
C GLN A 23 -12.98 10.05 6.76
N LYS A 24 -12.94 9.21 5.72
CA LYS A 24 -13.86 8.08 5.52
C LYS A 24 -13.28 6.76 6.04
N ASP A 25 -12.02 6.76 6.42
CA ASP A 25 -11.34 5.59 6.95
C ASP A 25 -11.53 5.46 8.47
N THR A 26 -11.51 4.22 8.96
CA THR A 26 -11.49 3.97 10.40
C THR A 26 -10.05 4.03 10.88
N ARG A 27 -9.66 5.21 11.36
CA ARG A 27 -8.33 5.53 11.89
C ARG A 27 -7.98 4.66 13.11
N LEU A 28 -6.78 4.07 13.13
CA LEU A 28 -6.29 3.24 14.24
C LEU A 28 -5.30 3.95 15.18
N ASP A 29 -5.20 5.28 15.12
CA ASP A 29 -4.24 6.03 15.97
C ASP A 29 -4.50 5.83 17.46
N ALA A 30 -5.76 5.75 17.86
CA ALA A 30 -6.15 5.51 19.25
C ALA A 30 -6.02 4.03 19.66
N ASP A 31 -5.94 3.12 18.69
CA ASP A 31 -5.85 1.67 18.87
C ASP A 31 -4.41 1.16 18.81
N THR A 32 -3.44 2.05 18.57
CA THR A 32 -2.02 1.72 18.44
C THR A 32 -1.18 2.57 19.39
N THR A 33 -0.13 1.98 19.96
CA THR A 33 0.84 2.71 20.78
C THR A 33 2.24 2.44 20.27
N ILE A 34 2.88 3.51 19.80
CA ILE A 34 4.19 3.48 19.15
C ILE A 34 5.24 4.05 20.10
N ASN A 35 6.37 3.35 20.22
CA ASN A 35 7.55 3.76 20.96
C ASN A 35 8.71 4.03 19.98
N TYR A 36 8.78 5.28 19.50
CA TYR A 36 9.79 5.72 18.52
C TYR A 36 11.24 5.66 19.03
N GLN A 37 11.45 5.68 20.35
CA GLN A 37 12.79 5.64 20.96
C GLN A 37 13.72 6.72 20.40
N ASN A 38 14.87 6.34 19.84
CA ASN A 38 15.87 7.28 19.34
C ASN A 38 16.01 7.21 17.82
N MET A 39 16.76 8.17 17.28
CA MET A 39 17.09 8.22 15.86
C MET A 39 18.03 7.08 15.48
N ALA A 40 17.77 6.40 14.37
CA ALA A 40 18.65 5.38 13.83
C ALA A 40 20.01 5.99 13.42
N SER A 41 21.07 5.19 13.46
CA SER A 41 22.40 5.63 13.09
C SER A 41 22.53 5.82 11.57
N HIS A 42 22.95 7.02 11.14
CA HIS A 42 23.26 7.30 9.72
C HIS A 42 24.60 6.70 9.26
N LYS A 43 25.45 6.24 10.18
CA LYS A 43 26.81 5.74 9.88
C LYS A 43 26.94 4.24 10.03
N ASP A 44 26.20 3.67 10.99
CA ASP A 44 26.24 2.26 11.31
C ASP A 44 24.82 1.71 11.51
N PHE A 45 24.25 1.18 10.43
CA PHE A 45 22.91 0.60 10.44
C PHE A 45 22.78 -0.64 11.33
N THR A 46 23.87 -1.21 11.84
CA THR A 46 23.83 -2.34 12.79
C THR A 46 23.71 -1.90 14.24
N HIS A 47 23.91 -0.61 14.52
CA HIS A 47 23.77 -0.09 15.87
C HIS A 47 22.30 0.07 16.24
N ASP A 48 21.89 -0.61 17.31
CA ASP A 48 20.52 -0.59 17.81
C ASP A 48 20.31 0.60 18.76
N ASN A 49 19.74 1.67 18.22
CA ASN A 49 19.34 2.86 18.98
C ASN A 49 17.93 2.76 19.57
N ALA A 50 17.24 1.64 19.35
CA ALA A 50 15.84 1.45 19.65
C ALA A 50 15.56 0.01 20.12
N ALA A 51 16.26 -0.40 21.19
CA ALA A 51 16.26 -1.78 21.72
C ALA A 51 14.90 -2.36 22.19
N LYS A 52 13.81 -1.59 22.12
CA LYS A 52 12.44 -2.06 22.40
C LYS A 52 11.64 -2.16 21.09
N PRO A 53 10.55 -2.94 21.03
CA PRO A 53 9.66 -2.92 19.87
C PRO A 53 9.12 -1.51 19.57
N LEU A 54 8.97 -1.20 18.28
CA LEU A 54 8.29 0.01 17.81
C LEU A 54 6.82 -0.01 18.25
N PHE A 55 6.13 -1.12 18.05
CA PHE A 55 4.73 -1.26 18.47
C PHE A 55 4.66 -1.89 19.87
N THR A 56 4.26 -1.08 20.85
CA THR A 56 4.07 -1.55 22.23
C THR A 56 2.69 -2.16 22.46
N SER A 57 1.68 -1.68 21.74
CA SER A 57 0.36 -2.31 21.71
C SER A 57 -0.40 -1.99 20.42
N VAL A 58 -1.18 -2.97 19.95
CA VAL A 58 -2.19 -2.82 18.90
C VAL A 58 -3.45 -3.52 19.40
N VAL A 59 -4.57 -2.79 19.51
CA VAL A 59 -5.85 -3.33 19.95
C VAL A 59 -6.33 -4.38 18.94
N GLN A 60 -6.38 -5.64 19.37
CA GLN A 60 -6.62 -6.77 18.46
C GLN A 60 -8.01 -6.72 17.81
N SER A 61 -9.03 -6.22 18.50
CA SER A 61 -10.35 -6.05 17.91
C SER A 61 -10.36 -5.05 16.77
N ALA A 62 -9.48 -4.04 16.80
CA ALA A 62 -9.39 -3.01 15.76
C ALA A 62 -8.82 -3.54 14.44
N ILE A 63 -7.99 -4.59 14.50
CA ILE A 63 -7.43 -5.30 13.33
C ILE A 63 -8.11 -6.64 13.06
N SER A 64 -9.27 -6.91 13.67
CA SER A 64 -10.01 -8.17 13.48
C SER A 64 -11.10 -8.10 12.39
N GLY A 65 -11.27 -6.92 11.79
CA GLY A 65 -12.25 -6.67 10.74
C GLY A 65 -12.03 -7.52 9.49
N SER A 66 -13.07 -7.65 8.66
CA SER A 66 -13.03 -8.49 7.45
C SER A 66 -11.93 -8.09 6.47
N THR A 67 -11.62 -6.79 6.36
CA THR A 67 -10.54 -6.28 5.49
C THR A 67 -9.17 -6.78 5.94
N TYR A 68 -8.87 -6.68 7.24
CA TYR A 68 -7.63 -7.14 7.83
C TYR A 68 -7.49 -8.66 7.74
N LYS A 69 -8.56 -9.41 8.06
CA LYS A 69 -8.55 -10.87 7.93
C LYS A 69 -8.30 -11.33 6.50
N ALA A 70 -8.94 -10.67 5.52
CA ALA A 70 -8.72 -10.99 4.11
C ALA A 70 -7.30 -10.64 3.65
N LEU A 71 -6.74 -9.53 4.15
CA LEU A 71 -5.35 -9.14 3.90
C LEU A 71 -4.37 -10.19 4.46
N GLU A 72 -4.52 -10.60 5.72
CA GLU A 72 -3.66 -11.61 6.36
C GLU A 72 -3.72 -12.95 5.64
N ASN A 73 -4.92 -13.41 5.29
CA ASN A 73 -5.11 -14.65 4.51
C ASN A 73 -4.41 -14.58 3.14
N LEU A 74 -4.36 -13.41 2.52
CA LEU A 74 -3.69 -13.20 1.24
C LEU A 74 -2.17 -13.13 1.39
N ILE A 75 -1.67 -12.40 2.40
CA ILE A 75 -0.23 -12.30 2.69
C ILE A 75 0.37 -13.69 2.96
N ALA A 76 -0.38 -14.62 3.56
CA ALA A 76 0.10 -15.97 3.85
C ALA A 76 0.55 -16.79 2.63
N PHE A 77 0.13 -16.41 1.41
CA PHE A 77 0.59 -17.05 0.18
C PHE A 77 2.00 -16.59 -0.26
N TYR A 78 2.44 -15.40 0.18
CA TYR A 78 3.73 -14.82 -0.18
C TYR A 78 4.82 -15.27 0.81
N ASN A 79 5.15 -16.56 0.79
CA ASN A 79 6.11 -17.14 1.74
C ASN A 79 7.58 -16.90 1.38
N GLN A 80 7.87 -16.46 0.15
CA GLN A 80 9.22 -16.18 -0.38
C GLN A 80 9.16 -14.99 -1.34
N PRO A 81 8.97 -13.75 -0.85
CA PRO A 81 8.85 -12.57 -1.71
C PRO A 81 10.22 -12.09 -2.21
N ASP A 82 10.90 -12.92 -2.99
CA ASP A 82 12.18 -12.63 -3.61
C ASP A 82 11.95 -12.29 -5.09
N VAL A 83 12.34 -11.07 -5.48
CA VAL A 83 12.12 -10.56 -6.82
C VAL A 83 12.80 -11.36 -7.94
N ASP A 84 13.79 -12.19 -7.59
CA ASP A 84 14.51 -13.05 -8.54
C ASP A 84 13.97 -14.50 -8.52
N LYS A 85 12.88 -14.79 -7.79
CA LYS A 85 12.22 -16.09 -7.72
C LYS A 85 10.88 -16.06 -8.43
N SER A 86 10.64 -17.04 -9.30
CA SER A 86 9.36 -17.11 -10.01
C SER A 86 8.27 -17.52 -9.04
N GLU A 87 7.18 -16.76 -9.05
CA GLU A 87 5.97 -17.15 -8.36
C GLU A 87 4.99 -17.78 -9.35
N THR A 88 4.14 -18.68 -8.87
CA THR A 88 3.04 -19.24 -9.66
C THR A 88 1.76 -19.08 -8.87
N MET A 89 0.85 -18.27 -9.38
CA MET A 89 -0.48 -18.08 -8.80
C MET A 89 -1.22 -19.41 -8.83
N THR A 90 -1.56 -19.93 -7.65
CA THR A 90 -2.40 -21.12 -7.53
C THR A 90 -3.88 -20.72 -7.52
N PRO A 91 -4.82 -21.61 -7.85
CA PRO A 91 -6.26 -21.29 -7.76
C PRO A 91 -6.70 -20.83 -6.37
N ALA A 92 -6.09 -21.37 -5.31
CA ALA A 92 -6.36 -20.94 -3.94
C ALA A 92 -5.87 -19.50 -3.68
N TRP A 93 -4.72 -19.14 -4.26
CA TRP A 93 -4.19 -17.78 -4.17
C TRP A 93 -5.06 -16.79 -4.95
N GLU A 94 -5.48 -17.12 -6.17
CA GLU A 94 -6.42 -16.30 -6.95
C GLU A 94 -7.75 -16.11 -6.22
N THR A 95 -8.24 -17.17 -5.54
CA THR A 95 -9.43 -17.10 -4.69
C THR A 95 -9.23 -16.13 -3.53
N SER A 96 -8.05 -16.15 -2.89
CA SER A 96 -7.69 -15.23 -1.80
C SER A 96 -7.60 -13.77 -2.27
N ILE A 97 -7.01 -13.52 -3.45
CA ILE A 97 -7.00 -12.20 -4.10
C ILE A 97 -8.43 -11.72 -4.33
N SER A 98 -9.26 -12.57 -4.93
CA SER A 98 -10.65 -12.24 -5.23
C SER A 98 -11.43 -11.88 -3.97
N ALA A 99 -11.26 -12.66 -2.88
CA ALA A 99 -11.90 -12.42 -1.60
C ALA A 99 -11.42 -11.12 -0.93
N PHE A 100 -10.13 -10.82 -0.99
CA PHE A 100 -9.59 -9.55 -0.52
C PHE A 100 -10.19 -8.36 -1.29
N LEU A 101 -10.18 -8.44 -2.62
CA LEU A 101 -10.77 -7.40 -3.47
C LEU A 101 -12.27 -7.21 -3.22
N ASP A 102 -13.02 -8.30 -3.01
CA ASP A 102 -14.45 -8.24 -2.69
C ASP A 102 -14.72 -7.48 -1.40
N VAL A 103 -13.90 -7.69 -0.36
CA VAL A 103 -14.11 -7.01 0.92
C VAL A 103 -13.69 -5.54 0.84
N ILE A 104 -12.54 -5.21 0.22
CA ILE A 104 -12.07 -3.82 0.19
C ILE A 104 -12.96 -2.91 -0.67
N ILE A 105 -13.50 -3.41 -1.79
CA ILE A 105 -14.35 -2.60 -2.69
C ILE A 105 -15.66 -2.18 -1.99
N GLN A 106 -16.08 -2.90 -0.95
CA GLN A 106 -17.27 -2.55 -0.16
C GLN A 106 -17.02 -1.46 0.88
N THR A 107 -15.76 -1.12 1.18
CA THR A 107 -15.44 -0.07 2.15
C THR A 107 -15.90 1.31 1.67
N THR A 108 -16.24 2.19 2.60
CA THR A 108 -16.63 3.58 2.27
C THR A 108 -15.54 4.31 1.50
N VAL A 109 -14.26 4.05 1.82
CA VAL A 109 -13.10 4.60 1.12
C VAL A 109 -13.13 4.21 -0.36
N MET A 110 -13.13 2.90 -0.66
CA MET A 110 -13.13 2.40 -2.04
C MET A 110 -14.41 2.74 -2.79
N GLN A 111 -15.57 2.68 -2.12
CA GLN A 111 -16.83 3.11 -2.71
C GLN A 111 -16.85 4.59 -3.05
N SER A 112 -16.09 5.45 -2.35
CA SER A 112 -16.07 6.88 -2.66
C SER A 112 -15.21 7.23 -3.87
N GLU A 113 -14.24 6.39 -4.22
CA GLU A 113 -13.50 6.48 -5.49
C GLU A 113 -14.29 5.87 -6.65
N PHE A 114 -15.13 4.89 -6.35
CA PHE A 114 -15.92 4.15 -7.34
C PHE A 114 -17.30 4.75 -7.62
N LYS A 115 -17.99 5.34 -6.63
CA LYS A 115 -19.37 5.86 -6.74
C LYS A 115 -19.39 7.38 -6.94
N GLY A 116 -20.10 7.83 -7.97
CA GLY A 116 -20.64 9.19 -8.05
C GLY A 116 -20.13 10.08 -9.17
N SER A 117 -20.54 9.82 -10.42
CA SER A 117 -20.51 10.82 -11.51
C SER A 117 -21.40 11.99 -11.13
N SER A 118 -20.79 13.10 -10.69
CA SER A 118 -21.53 14.33 -10.46
C SER A 118 -21.29 15.27 -11.63
N MET A 119 -22.38 15.61 -12.32
CA MET A 119 -22.37 16.64 -13.35
C MET A 119 -22.40 18.01 -12.66
N THR A 120 -21.33 18.79 -12.81
CA THR A 120 -21.30 20.18 -12.37
C THR A 120 -21.24 21.10 -13.57
N ILE A 121 -22.00 22.19 -13.55
CA ILE A 121 -21.83 23.27 -14.52
C ILE A 121 -20.67 24.13 -14.01
N ASP A 122 -19.60 24.23 -14.80
CA ASP A 122 -18.58 25.24 -14.54
C ASP A 122 -19.25 26.63 -14.65
N LYS A 123 -19.34 27.35 -13.53
CA LYS A 123 -20.00 28.67 -13.48
C LYS A 123 -19.26 29.72 -14.32
N VAL A 124 -17.99 29.52 -14.62
CA VAL A 124 -17.16 30.44 -15.43
C VAL A 124 -17.32 30.13 -16.91
N SER A 125 -17.12 28.88 -17.32
CA SER A 125 -17.15 28.52 -18.75
C SER A 125 -18.54 28.06 -19.25
N ARG A 126 -19.55 27.95 -18.36
CA ARG A 126 -20.93 27.48 -18.64
C ARG A 126 -21.00 26.13 -19.36
N LYS A 127 -19.92 25.36 -19.36
CA LYS A 127 -19.86 24.02 -19.95
C LYS A 127 -20.19 22.97 -18.89
N PRO A 128 -20.88 21.89 -19.24
CA PRO A 128 -20.98 20.73 -18.36
C PRO A 128 -19.57 20.17 -18.16
N LYS A 129 -19.07 20.25 -16.93
CA LYS A 129 -17.88 19.52 -16.49
C LYS A 129 -18.36 18.21 -15.90
N ILE A 130 -18.13 17.13 -16.63
CA ILE A 130 -18.30 15.80 -16.07
C ILE A 130 -17.13 15.63 -15.08
N MET A 131 -17.42 15.77 -13.79
CA MET A 131 -16.56 15.21 -12.76
C MET A 131 -16.98 13.75 -12.66
N THR A 132 -16.32 12.91 -13.45
CA THR A 132 -16.30 11.49 -13.14
C THR A 132 -15.54 11.36 -11.81
N PRO A 133 -16.08 10.67 -10.80
CA PRO A 133 -15.25 10.10 -9.76
C PRO A 133 -14.28 9.22 -10.54
N ASN A 134 -13.01 9.17 -10.15
CA ASN A 134 -11.91 8.56 -10.91
C ASN A 134 -11.41 9.30 -12.17
N HIS A 135 -11.89 10.50 -12.53
CA HIS A 135 -11.37 11.26 -13.70
C HIS A 135 -11.44 10.52 -15.05
N GLY A 136 -12.29 9.49 -15.17
CA GLY A 136 -12.35 8.62 -16.36
C GLY A 136 -11.25 7.56 -16.40
N LEU A 137 -10.50 7.40 -15.30
CA LEU A 137 -9.44 6.40 -15.16
C LEU A 137 -9.98 5.00 -14.82
N SER A 138 -11.24 4.91 -14.36
CA SER A 138 -11.85 3.64 -13.96
C SER A 138 -13.32 3.54 -14.39
N SER A 139 -13.81 2.30 -14.50
CA SER A 139 -15.22 2.05 -14.80
C SER A 139 -16.10 2.19 -13.56
N PRO A 140 -17.30 2.77 -13.66
CA PRO A 140 -18.30 2.75 -12.56
C PRO A 140 -19.02 1.40 -12.45
N ASN A 141 -18.59 0.37 -13.19
CA ASN A 141 -19.06 -1.01 -13.03
C ASN A 141 -18.15 -1.73 -12.03
N VAL A 142 -18.73 -2.29 -10.97
CA VAL A 142 -17.99 -2.89 -9.85
C VAL A 142 -17.07 -4.01 -10.32
N THR A 143 -17.57 -4.86 -11.23
CA THR A 143 -16.80 -5.97 -11.78
C THR A 143 -15.61 -5.48 -12.60
N LEU A 144 -15.81 -4.46 -13.45
CA LEU A 144 -14.73 -3.88 -14.23
C LEU A 144 -13.69 -3.16 -13.35
N PHE A 145 -14.14 -2.49 -12.29
CA PHE A 145 -13.25 -1.87 -11.32
C PHE A 145 -12.44 -2.91 -10.53
N LYS A 146 -13.09 -3.99 -10.08
CA LYS A 146 -12.41 -5.14 -9.45
C LYS A 146 -11.35 -5.73 -10.36
N ASN A 147 -11.69 -5.97 -11.63
CA ASN A 147 -10.74 -6.50 -12.61
C ASN A 147 -9.56 -5.54 -12.82
N GLN A 148 -9.82 -4.23 -12.89
CA GLN A 148 -8.76 -3.23 -12.99
C GLN A 148 -7.84 -3.24 -11.78
N LEU A 149 -8.37 -3.32 -10.56
CA LEU A 149 -7.57 -3.45 -9.34
C LEU A 149 -6.77 -4.75 -9.34
N GLN A 150 -7.39 -5.85 -9.78
CA GLN A 150 -6.72 -7.14 -9.90
C GLN A 150 -5.51 -7.04 -10.83
N THR A 151 -5.70 -6.48 -12.03
CA THR A 151 -4.61 -6.27 -12.98
C THR A 151 -3.54 -5.33 -12.43
N LEU A 152 -3.93 -4.21 -11.81
CA LEU A 152 -2.98 -3.22 -11.30
C LEU A 152 -2.08 -3.78 -10.19
N TRP A 153 -2.67 -4.51 -9.25
CA TRP A 153 -1.99 -4.90 -8.02
C TRP A 153 -1.38 -6.30 -8.08
N PHE A 154 -1.97 -7.24 -8.84
CA PHE A 154 -1.62 -8.66 -8.77
C PHE A 154 -1.06 -9.23 -10.07
N THR A 155 -0.96 -8.44 -11.14
CA THR A 155 -0.22 -8.89 -12.33
C THR A 155 1.26 -9.03 -11.96
N LEU A 156 1.77 -10.26 -12.07
CA LEU A 156 3.19 -10.54 -11.91
C LEU A 156 3.98 -9.89 -13.06
N TYR A 157 5.08 -9.23 -12.72
CA TYR A 157 6.01 -8.66 -13.68
C TYR A 157 7.45 -9.03 -13.33
N ALA A 158 8.31 -9.04 -14.35
CA ALA A 158 9.74 -9.22 -14.16
C ALA A 158 10.42 -7.87 -13.94
N ARG A 159 11.33 -7.79 -12.96
CA ARG A 159 12.24 -6.65 -12.80
C ARG A 159 13.50 -6.77 -13.64
N ASP A 160 13.90 -8.01 -13.91
CA ASP A 160 15.01 -8.34 -14.79
C ASP A 160 14.56 -9.46 -15.75
N THR A 161 14.61 -10.71 -15.29
CA THR A 161 14.30 -11.88 -16.13
C THR A 161 13.15 -12.73 -15.60
N VAL A 162 12.92 -12.74 -14.29
CA VAL A 162 11.95 -13.60 -13.62
C VAL A 162 10.74 -12.80 -13.18
N ALA A 163 9.53 -13.29 -13.50
CA ALA A 163 8.28 -12.71 -13.02
C ALA A 163 8.01 -13.15 -11.57
N GLY A 164 8.67 -12.46 -10.64
CA GLY A 164 8.62 -12.71 -9.20
C GLY A 164 8.19 -11.50 -8.39
N SER A 165 7.43 -10.57 -8.99
CA SER A 165 7.02 -9.34 -8.31
C SER A 165 5.63 -8.93 -8.71
N SER A 166 4.85 -8.44 -7.76
CA SER A 166 3.60 -7.72 -8.00
C SER A 166 3.54 -6.40 -7.24
N GLY A 167 2.64 -5.50 -7.65
CA GLY A 167 2.45 -4.23 -6.93
C GLY A 167 1.98 -4.45 -5.49
N PHE A 168 1.16 -5.49 -5.28
CA PHE A 168 0.66 -5.85 -3.96
C PHE A 168 1.78 -6.36 -3.07
N GLU A 169 2.60 -7.28 -3.56
CA GLU A 169 3.75 -7.82 -2.82
C GLU A 169 4.70 -6.71 -2.40
N ALA A 170 5.08 -5.85 -3.35
CA ALA A 170 6.01 -4.74 -3.14
C ALA A 170 5.59 -3.78 -2.01
N LEU A 171 4.29 -3.57 -1.81
CA LEU A 171 3.80 -2.60 -0.84
C LEU A 171 3.23 -3.22 0.44
N PHE A 172 2.54 -4.37 0.35
CA PHE A 172 1.82 -4.98 1.47
C PHE A 172 2.58 -6.13 2.13
N VAL A 173 3.32 -6.92 1.36
CA VAL A 173 4.05 -8.10 1.87
C VAL A 173 5.46 -7.69 2.29
N GLY A 174 6.10 -6.87 1.45
CA GLY A 174 7.53 -6.67 1.46
C GLY A 174 8.21 -7.47 0.36
N GLU A 175 9.23 -6.90 -0.26
CA GLU A 175 10.06 -7.59 -1.25
C GLU A 175 11.50 -7.68 -0.75
N THR A 176 12.13 -8.80 -1.08
CA THR A 176 13.53 -9.08 -0.85
C THR A 176 14.28 -9.28 -2.16
N LYS A 177 15.59 -9.03 -2.13
CA LYS A 177 16.50 -9.39 -3.21
C LYS A 177 17.82 -9.82 -2.59
N ALA A 178 18.31 -11.02 -2.91
CA ALA A 178 19.56 -11.55 -2.36
C ALA A 178 19.63 -11.38 -0.82
N ASN A 179 18.58 -11.83 -0.12
CA ASN A 179 18.39 -11.73 1.34
C ASN A 179 18.30 -10.32 1.93
N ASN A 180 18.27 -9.26 1.10
CA ASN A 180 18.08 -7.90 1.56
C ASN A 180 16.62 -7.48 1.39
N VAL A 181 16.02 -6.85 2.40
CA VAL A 181 14.71 -6.19 2.26
C VAL A 181 14.88 -4.95 1.40
N ILE A 182 14.20 -4.89 0.26
CA ILE A 182 14.30 -3.77 -0.69
C ILE A 182 13.07 -2.86 -0.68
N ARG A 183 11.91 -3.39 -0.27
CA ARG A 183 10.69 -2.62 -0.03
C ARG A 183 9.92 -3.25 1.12
N PHE A 184 9.47 -2.43 2.07
CA PHE A 184 8.67 -2.87 3.22
C PHE A 184 7.97 -1.65 3.83
N GLY A 185 6.72 -1.39 3.43
CA GLY A 185 6.03 -0.13 3.76
C GLY A 185 4.74 -0.29 4.57
N ASN A 186 4.22 -1.50 4.72
CA ASN A 186 2.95 -1.72 5.39
C ASN A 186 3.14 -1.83 6.92
N TRP A 187 2.51 -0.93 7.67
CA TRP A 187 2.66 -0.87 9.12
C TRP A 187 2.12 -2.12 9.84
N LEU A 188 1.04 -2.73 9.32
CA LEU A 188 0.46 -3.94 9.92
C LEU A 188 1.39 -5.13 9.72
N GLN A 189 1.97 -5.26 8.52
CA GLN A 189 2.98 -6.26 8.24
C GLN A 189 4.24 -6.02 9.08
N PHE A 190 4.67 -4.76 9.26
CA PHE A 190 5.77 -4.43 10.18
C PHE A 190 5.45 -4.92 11.59
N TYR A 191 4.28 -4.57 12.13
CA TYR A 191 3.82 -5.01 13.45
C TYR A 191 3.83 -6.55 13.56
N ASN A 192 3.27 -7.25 12.58
CA ASN A 192 3.19 -8.71 12.59
C ASN A 192 4.57 -9.38 12.55
N GLN A 193 5.51 -8.85 11.74
CA GLN A 193 6.87 -9.37 11.64
C GLN A 193 7.72 -9.05 12.87
N GLU A 194 7.58 -7.84 13.44
CA GLU A 194 8.23 -7.45 14.70
C GLU A 194 7.73 -8.35 15.86
N LYS A 195 6.42 -8.56 15.95
CA LYS A 195 5.82 -9.47 16.95
C LYS A 195 6.27 -10.93 16.77
N ALA A 196 6.53 -11.36 15.54
CA ALA A 196 7.08 -12.70 15.25
C ALA A 196 8.59 -12.80 15.49
N GLY A 197 9.28 -11.70 15.78
CA GLY A 197 10.74 -11.66 15.97
C GLY A 197 11.55 -11.68 14.67
N ASN A 198 10.91 -11.43 13.52
CA ASN A 198 11.57 -11.45 12.21
C ASN A 198 12.20 -10.09 11.83
N ILE A 199 11.81 -9.02 12.51
CA ILE A 199 12.31 -7.66 12.27
C ILE A 199 12.71 -7.02 13.60
N ASN A 200 13.80 -6.24 13.56
CA ASN A 200 14.24 -5.39 14.66
C ASN A 200 14.19 -3.91 14.25
N TYR A 201 13.44 -3.10 14.99
CA TYR A 201 13.38 -1.65 14.77
C TYR A 201 14.64 -0.98 15.36
N HIS A 202 15.39 -0.23 14.55
CA HIS A 202 16.65 0.42 15.00
C HIS A 202 16.52 1.92 15.27
N GLY A 203 15.33 2.51 15.08
CA GLY A 203 15.08 3.94 15.29
C GLY A 203 14.46 4.65 14.09
N PHE A 204 14.08 5.90 14.28
CA PHE A 204 13.51 6.75 13.22
C PHE A 204 14.58 7.57 12.51
N PHE A 205 14.26 8.13 11.35
CA PHE A 205 15.05 9.19 10.74
C PHE A 205 14.23 10.49 10.76
N GLN A 206 14.87 11.61 11.08
CA GLN A 206 14.23 12.91 10.85
C GLN A 206 14.11 13.14 9.36
N LYS A 207 13.06 13.86 8.95
CA LYS A 207 12.92 14.29 7.55
C LYS A 207 14.18 15.04 7.14
N GLU A 208 14.94 14.47 6.22
CA GLU A 208 16.01 15.20 5.58
C GLU A 208 15.38 16.37 4.82
N ASN A 209 15.93 17.58 4.98
CA ASN A 209 15.61 18.70 4.10
C ASN A 209 16.24 18.39 2.74
N VAL A 210 15.60 17.50 1.98
CA VAL A 210 16.08 17.09 0.66
C VAL A 210 15.80 18.21 -0.32
N CYS A 211 16.69 19.19 -0.38
CA CYS A 211 17.03 19.82 -1.65
C CYS A 211 17.89 18.79 -2.38
N ASP A 212 17.38 18.27 -3.50
CA ASP A 212 18.00 17.27 -4.40
C ASP A 212 17.72 15.80 -4.10
N LEU A 213 16.88 15.26 -4.98
CA LEU A 213 16.45 13.86 -5.14
C LEU A 213 17.60 12.86 -4.95
N PHE A 214 17.67 12.20 -3.79
CA PHE A 214 18.43 10.96 -3.61
C PHE A 214 17.49 9.92 -3.00
N ILE A 215 17.21 8.86 -3.76
CA ILE A 215 16.48 7.68 -3.28
C ILE A 215 17.43 6.95 -2.32
N PRO A 216 17.13 6.82 -1.01
CA PRO A 216 18.00 6.08 -0.11
C PRO A 216 17.97 4.61 -0.49
N ARG A 217 19.14 4.14 -0.91
CA ARG A 217 19.49 2.74 -1.08
C ARG A 217 19.40 2.09 0.30
N ILE A 218 18.34 1.32 0.55
CA ILE A 218 18.30 0.43 1.73
C ILE A 218 19.30 -0.70 1.45
N LEU A 219 20.43 -0.68 2.14
CA LEU A 219 21.39 -1.78 2.23
C LEU A 219 21.57 -2.11 3.71
N ARG A 220 21.39 -3.37 4.06
CA ARG A 220 22.46 -4.27 4.53
C ARG A 220 21.98 -5.72 4.51
#